data_AF-A0A2E6HBT4-F1
#
_entry.id   AF-A0A2E6HBT4-F1
#
_cell.length_a   1.000
_cell.length_b   1.000
_cell.length_c   1.000
_cell.angle_alpha   90.00
_cell.angle_beta   90.00
_cell.angle_gamma   90.00
#
_symmetry.space_group_name_H-M   'P 1'
#
loop_
_entity.id
_entity.type
_entity.pdbx_description
1 polymer ?
#
loop_
_entity_poly.entity_id
_entity_poly.type
_entity_poly.pdbx_seq_one_letter_code
_entity_poly.pdbx_strand_id
1 'polypeptide(L)'
;MFIKKTIFSMLALLLAFQAYSTELTGLHLNLLDRADEILEPKENALSLKEVKSLAVDRNHDLRISYERLYQAQKDIWVARSRFFPYGTGVIFGYDVNALFGTFILVELALSLPTKWYHVQSVKAVRDSQRFSVYALRANLKTQVEHLYYTLLKEEALLKSVELELELLENLVAATEVEIEAGLANEDDLEKVERRTLSLRDEYLKFKQLHLYSKSAFNIMLGKTPAQGAQMELQPIGKMLNIEDFQMGTQQMVDAALWRSYEIVAANYMIKAAKKHKKSTQWSILSFSGIGFGYWSRVEIAGSQVDEAVHRRNMTRENLVNQVSVTKELLEDNLEYLEGEKDILESSRNFLERDMERFTAGDAPLRELLETQLRYMDDYRSALMVHYQTLSKKSDMERLVRGSVTKAVYSAAPISFKVKRTKRRVYLTMNDKTVDLNTVSSVRYHFDNRSFGMPSSSKADRKFKVKIKVRKDYGEISGTALVRFKNGELVRRRFTIK
;
A
#
# COMPACT_ATOMS: atom_id res chain seq x y z
N MET A 1 -7.98 -29.02 74.83
CA MET A 1 -8.45 -27.64 74.49
C MET A 1 -7.65 -26.99 73.35
N PHE A 2 -6.37 -27.34 73.14
CA PHE A 2 -5.55 -26.82 72.03
C PHE A 2 -6.01 -27.24 70.62
N ILE A 3 -6.46 -28.48 70.42
CA ILE A 3 -6.86 -29.02 69.11
C ILE A 3 -8.11 -28.31 68.53
N LYS A 4 -9.03 -27.85 69.39
CA LYS A 4 -10.22 -27.10 68.92
C LYS A 4 -9.86 -25.67 68.47
N LYS A 5 -8.84 -25.05 69.06
CA LYS A 5 -8.41 -23.70 68.66
C LYS A 5 -7.67 -23.71 67.32
N THR A 6 -6.84 -24.72 67.06
CA THR A 6 -6.11 -24.84 65.78
C THR A 6 -7.02 -25.18 64.60
N ILE A 7 -8.03 -26.03 64.81
CA ILE A 7 -9.02 -26.34 63.76
C ILE A 7 -9.90 -25.12 63.47
N PHE A 8 -10.31 -24.38 64.51
CA PHE A 8 -11.12 -23.18 64.34
C PHE A 8 -10.33 -22.03 63.68
N SER A 9 -9.03 -21.88 63.99
CA SER A 9 -8.17 -20.90 63.30
C SER A 9 -7.90 -21.28 61.85
N MET A 10 -7.68 -22.57 61.53
CA MET A 10 -7.55 -23.03 60.14
C MET A 10 -8.84 -22.82 59.34
N LEU A 11 -10.00 -23.12 59.93
CA LEU A 11 -11.30 -22.93 59.28
C LEU A 11 -11.63 -21.45 59.08
N ALA A 12 -11.27 -20.60 60.04
CA ALA A 12 -11.42 -19.15 59.92
C ALA A 12 -10.47 -18.56 58.87
N LEU A 13 -9.25 -19.11 58.73
CA LEU A 13 -8.31 -18.71 57.69
C LEU A 13 -8.82 -19.14 56.29
N LEU A 14 -9.34 -20.37 56.16
CA LEU A 14 -9.97 -20.87 54.93
C LEU A 14 -11.20 -20.05 54.52
N LEU A 15 -12.05 -19.68 55.49
CA LEU A 15 -13.22 -18.82 55.25
C LEU A 15 -12.83 -17.37 54.97
N ALA A 16 -11.76 -16.86 55.58
CA ALA A 16 -11.22 -15.54 55.26
C ALA A 16 -10.61 -15.51 53.85
N PHE A 17 -9.90 -16.55 53.44
CA PHE A 17 -9.41 -16.70 52.06
C PHE A 17 -10.55 -16.77 51.03
N GLN A 18 -11.64 -17.47 51.35
CA GLN A 18 -12.83 -17.53 50.49
C GLN A 18 -13.67 -16.24 50.49
N ALA A 19 -13.61 -15.44 51.56
CA ALA A 19 -14.29 -14.15 51.61
C ALA A 19 -13.48 -13.05 50.92
N TYR A 20 -12.15 -13.03 51.07
CA TYR A 20 -11.28 -12.07 50.39
C TYR A 20 -11.22 -12.32 48.88
N SER A 21 -11.35 -13.56 48.41
CA SER A 21 -11.45 -13.85 46.97
C SER A 21 -12.68 -13.24 46.30
N THR A 22 -13.71 -12.84 47.06
CA THR A 22 -14.89 -12.16 46.53
C THR A 22 -14.73 -10.63 46.39
N GLU A 23 -13.73 -10.02 47.03
CA GLU A 23 -13.38 -8.60 46.84
C GLU A 23 -12.33 -8.36 45.74
N LEU A 24 -11.61 -9.41 45.32
CA LEU A 24 -10.78 -9.38 44.12
C LEU A 24 -11.66 -9.24 42.88
N THR A 25 -11.32 -8.30 42.00
CA THR A 25 -12.11 -8.06 40.79
C THR A 25 -12.28 -9.37 40.03
N GLY A 26 -13.53 -9.71 39.67
CA GLY A 26 -13.87 -10.93 38.93
C GLY A 26 -13.23 -11.06 37.54
N LEU A 27 -12.27 -10.19 37.20
CA LEU A 27 -11.42 -10.27 36.02
C LEU A 27 -10.74 -11.63 35.91
N HIS A 28 -10.21 -12.17 37.00
CA HIS A 28 -9.52 -13.47 36.98
C HIS A 28 -10.43 -14.64 36.58
N LEU A 29 -11.76 -14.46 36.57
CA LEU A 29 -12.71 -15.46 36.07
C LEU A 29 -13.17 -15.17 34.64
N ASN A 30 -13.01 -13.94 34.16
CA ASN A 30 -13.54 -13.45 32.88
C ASN A 30 -12.46 -12.88 31.95
N LEU A 31 -11.18 -13.21 32.18
CA LEU A 31 -10.06 -12.62 31.44
C LEU A 31 -10.16 -12.91 29.94
N LEU A 32 -10.50 -14.14 29.57
CA LEU A 32 -10.64 -14.56 28.17
C LEU A 32 -11.71 -13.75 27.45
N ASP A 33 -12.88 -13.57 28.07
CA ASP A 33 -13.98 -12.77 27.50
C ASP A 33 -13.54 -11.31 27.30
N ARG A 34 -12.90 -10.71 28.32
CA ARG A 34 -12.38 -9.33 28.21
C ARG A 34 -11.27 -9.18 27.17
N ALA A 35 -10.44 -10.21 26.99
CA ALA A 35 -9.41 -10.22 25.95
C ALA A 35 -10.05 -10.29 24.55
N ASP A 36 -11.06 -11.13 24.36
CA ASP A 36 -11.79 -11.27 23.10
C ASP A 36 -12.55 -9.97 22.72
N GLU A 37 -13.13 -9.27 23.71
CA GLU A 37 -13.78 -7.95 23.55
C GLU A 37 -12.87 -6.87 22.91
N ILE A 38 -11.54 -6.99 23.03
CA ILE A 38 -10.60 -6.04 22.44
C ILE A 38 -10.71 -6.02 20.91
N LEU A 39 -10.99 -7.17 20.30
CA LEU A 39 -11.06 -7.37 18.85
C LEU A 39 -12.50 -7.32 18.31
N GLU A 40 -13.50 -7.17 19.17
CA GLU A 40 -14.90 -7.14 18.78
C GLU A 40 -15.27 -5.87 17.99
N PRO A 41 -16.13 -5.99 16.97
CA PRO A 41 -16.58 -4.85 16.18
C PRO A 41 -17.51 -3.95 17.01
N LYS A 42 -17.24 -2.65 17.02
CA LYS A 42 -18.09 -1.65 17.68
C LYS A 42 -19.10 -1.03 16.71
N GLU A 43 -20.35 -0.86 17.15
CA GLU A 43 -21.47 -0.39 16.31
C GLU A 43 -21.27 1.01 15.71
N ASN A 44 -20.54 1.91 16.38
CA ASN A 44 -20.33 3.31 15.96
C ASN A 44 -18.91 3.60 15.47
N ALA A 45 -18.08 2.57 15.26
CA ALA A 45 -16.69 2.76 14.86
C ALA A 45 -16.52 2.92 13.35
N LEU A 46 -15.59 3.80 12.94
CA LEU A 46 -15.30 4.06 11.54
C LEU A 46 -14.56 2.87 10.91
N SER A 47 -15.08 2.40 9.80
CA SER A 47 -14.43 1.35 9.01
C SER A 47 -13.26 1.91 8.20
N LEU A 48 -12.28 1.07 7.89
CA LEU A 48 -11.16 1.42 7.02
C LEU A 48 -11.60 2.03 5.66
N LYS A 49 -12.72 1.57 5.11
CA LYS A 49 -13.26 2.07 3.85
C LYS A 49 -13.71 3.54 3.98
N GLU A 50 -14.39 3.87 5.07
CA GLU A 50 -14.88 5.22 5.35
C GLU A 50 -13.71 6.18 5.61
N VAL A 51 -12.74 5.75 6.42
CA VAL A 51 -11.52 6.51 6.68
C VAL A 51 -10.77 6.81 5.38
N LYS A 52 -10.60 5.82 4.50
CA LYS A 52 -9.97 6.01 3.18
C LYS A 52 -10.74 7.01 2.31
N SER A 53 -12.06 7.06 2.37
CA SER A 53 -12.83 8.09 1.64
C SER A 53 -12.64 9.48 2.23
N LEU A 54 -12.77 9.62 3.55
CA LEU A 54 -12.63 10.91 4.25
C LEU A 54 -11.25 11.53 4.03
N ALA A 55 -10.20 10.73 4.12
CA ALA A 55 -8.83 11.19 3.90
C ALA A 55 -8.61 11.67 2.47
N VAL A 56 -9.14 10.97 1.48
CA VAL A 56 -8.99 11.35 0.06
C VAL A 56 -9.67 12.68 -0.23
N ASP A 57 -10.86 12.92 0.34
CA ASP A 57 -11.65 14.11 0.02
C ASP A 57 -11.07 15.38 0.67
N ARG A 58 -10.38 15.24 1.81
CA ARG A 58 -9.90 16.36 2.62
C ARG A 58 -8.38 16.60 2.55
N ASN A 59 -7.61 15.72 1.92
CA ASN A 59 -6.16 15.83 1.87
C ASN A 59 -5.68 16.98 0.95
N HIS A 60 -4.81 17.84 1.50
CA HIS A 60 -4.28 19.02 0.82
C HIS A 60 -3.34 18.67 -0.33
N ASP A 61 -2.50 17.64 -0.21
CA ASP A 61 -1.57 17.24 -1.26
C ASP A 61 -2.31 16.78 -2.52
N LEU A 62 -3.43 16.06 -2.33
CA LEU A 62 -4.27 15.65 -3.44
C LEU A 62 -4.92 16.87 -4.12
N ARG A 63 -5.38 17.87 -3.36
CA ARG A 63 -5.89 19.15 -3.91
C ARG A 63 -4.82 19.89 -4.70
N ILE A 64 -3.60 20.02 -4.17
CA ILE A 64 -2.46 20.62 -4.88
C ILE A 64 -2.17 19.87 -6.18
N SER A 65 -2.23 18.53 -6.16
CA SER A 65 -2.02 17.70 -7.34
C SER A 65 -3.13 17.89 -8.40
N TYR A 66 -4.38 18.05 -7.98
CA TYR A 66 -5.47 18.42 -8.88
C TYR A 66 -5.28 19.80 -9.50
N GLU A 67 -4.79 20.80 -8.73
CA GLU A 67 -4.46 22.12 -9.27
C GLU A 67 -3.33 22.05 -10.30
N ARG A 68 -2.27 21.27 -10.06
CA ARG A 68 -1.21 21.03 -11.05
C ARG A 68 -1.75 20.39 -12.33
N LEU A 69 -2.70 19.46 -12.21
CA LEU A 69 -3.38 18.87 -13.37
C LEU A 69 -4.20 19.92 -14.12
N TYR A 70 -4.91 20.79 -13.41
CA TYR A 70 -5.69 21.88 -14.00
C TYR A 70 -4.80 22.92 -14.70
N GLN A 71 -3.67 23.30 -14.09
CA GLN A 71 -2.63 24.12 -14.72
C GLN A 71 -2.13 23.46 -16.01
N ALA A 72 -1.78 22.17 -15.97
CA ALA A 72 -1.35 21.44 -17.17
C ALA A 72 -2.45 21.35 -18.27
N GLN A 73 -3.73 21.43 -17.90
CA GLN A 73 -4.83 21.56 -18.87
C GLN A 73 -4.90 22.96 -19.48
N LYS A 74 -4.73 24.01 -18.68
CA LYS A 74 -4.62 25.40 -19.16
C LYS A 74 -3.42 25.60 -20.08
N ASP A 75 -2.30 24.95 -19.79
CA ASP A 75 -1.10 24.99 -20.64
C ASP A 75 -1.36 24.45 -22.04
N ILE A 76 -2.32 23.54 -22.23
CA ILE A 76 -2.72 23.09 -23.57
C ILE A 76 -3.38 24.24 -24.33
N TRP A 77 -4.19 25.06 -23.68
CA TRP A 77 -4.82 26.23 -24.30
C TRP A 77 -3.80 27.30 -24.63
N VAL A 78 -2.86 27.57 -23.73
CA VAL A 78 -1.72 28.47 -24.00
C VAL A 78 -0.85 27.94 -25.14
N ALA A 79 -0.58 26.63 -25.19
CA ALA A 79 0.15 26.04 -26.29
C ALA A 79 -0.61 26.11 -27.62
N ARG A 80 -1.95 26.02 -27.59
CA ARG A 80 -2.80 26.21 -28.78
C ARG A 80 -2.90 27.66 -29.21
N SER A 81 -2.93 28.62 -28.28
CA SER A 81 -3.02 30.04 -28.64
C SER A 81 -1.80 30.47 -29.46
N ARG A 82 -0.63 29.84 -29.25
CA ARG A 82 0.58 30.04 -30.08
C ARG A 82 0.40 29.72 -31.56
N PHE A 83 -0.63 28.98 -31.97
CA PHE A 83 -0.97 28.83 -33.40
C PHE A 83 -1.43 30.13 -34.03
N PHE A 84 -2.06 30.99 -33.24
CA PHE A 84 -2.50 32.29 -33.67
C PHE A 84 -1.40 33.31 -33.35
N PRO A 85 -0.95 34.12 -34.31
CA PRO A 85 -0.04 35.22 -34.03
C PRO A 85 -0.77 36.16 -33.07
N TYR A 86 -0.13 36.51 -31.95
CA TYR A 86 -0.75 37.24 -30.85
C TYR A 86 -1.50 38.49 -31.34
N GLY A 87 -2.81 38.51 -31.11
CA GLY A 87 -3.62 39.70 -31.24
C GLY A 87 -3.41 40.60 -30.02
N THR A 88 -2.54 41.59 -30.16
CA THR A 88 -2.59 42.86 -29.40
C THR A 88 -1.95 43.93 -30.30
N GLY A 89 -2.78 44.72 -30.99
CA GLY A 89 -2.43 46.02 -31.58
C GLY A 89 -1.55 46.08 -32.83
N VAL A 90 -0.63 45.14 -33.06
CA VAL A 90 0.40 45.32 -34.12
C VAL A 90 -0.09 44.99 -35.53
N ILE A 91 -1.14 44.18 -35.69
CA ILE A 91 -1.65 43.80 -37.02
C ILE A 91 -2.65 44.82 -37.58
N PHE A 92 -3.34 45.60 -36.74
CA PHE A 92 -4.42 46.48 -37.17
C PHE A 92 -4.05 47.95 -37.32
N GLY A 93 -2.82 48.32 -37.00
CA GLY A 93 -2.43 49.72 -36.94
C GLY A 93 -1.06 49.99 -37.50
N TYR A 94 -0.68 49.45 -38.66
CA TYR A 94 0.35 50.07 -39.49
C TYR A 94 0.19 49.65 -40.95
N ASP A 95 0.24 50.65 -41.82
CA ASP A 95 0.53 50.56 -43.25
C ASP A 95 1.97 50.02 -43.44
N VAL A 96 2.19 48.73 -43.12
CA VAL A 96 3.49 48.09 -43.30
C VAL A 96 3.49 47.34 -44.62
N ASN A 97 4.19 47.90 -45.61
CA ASN A 97 4.60 47.32 -46.89
C ASN A 97 4.38 45.79 -47.01
N ALA A 98 3.74 45.35 -48.10
CA ALA A 98 3.39 43.96 -48.43
C ALA A 98 4.46 42.88 -48.12
N LEU A 99 5.75 43.26 -48.07
CA LEU A 99 6.86 42.43 -47.62
C LEU A 99 6.72 41.95 -46.17
N PHE A 100 6.37 42.80 -45.21
CA PHE A 100 6.25 42.41 -43.80
C PHE A 100 5.08 41.47 -43.55
N GLY A 101 3.93 41.68 -44.23
CA GLY A 101 2.81 40.75 -44.21
C GLY A 101 3.20 39.37 -44.78
N THR A 102 4.00 39.33 -45.84
CA THR A 102 4.50 38.09 -46.45
C THR A 102 5.44 37.33 -45.50
N PHE A 103 6.37 38.01 -44.82
CA PHE A 103 7.25 37.37 -43.83
C PHE A 103 6.49 36.80 -42.64
N ILE A 104 5.45 37.49 -42.16
CA ILE A 104 4.58 36.99 -41.09
C ILE A 104 3.85 35.71 -41.52
N LEU A 105 3.30 35.68 -42.75
CA LEU A 105 2.61 34.49 -43.28
C LEU A 105 3.56 33.31 -43.50
N VAL A 106 4.77 33.57 -44.02
CA VAL A 106 5.81 32.54 -44.21
C VAL A 106 6.27 31.98 -42.86
N GLU A 107 6.53 32.82 -41.86
CA GLU A 107 6.88 32.36 -40.50
C GLU A 107 5.74 31.56 -39.87
N LEU A 108 4.49 31.97 -40.09
CA LEU A 108 3.33 31.27 -39.58
C LEU A 108 3.24 29.87 -40.17
N ALA A 109 3.37 29.73 -41.50
CA ALA A 109 3.34 28.43 -42.18
C ALA A 109 4.51 27.53 -41.78
N LEU A 110 5.73 28.08 -41.73
CA LEU A 110 6.94 27.32 -41.40
C LEU A 110 7.03 26.91 -39.92
N SER A 111 6.40 27.67 -39.00
CA SER A 111 6.36 27.35 -37.57
C SER A 111 5.24 26.38 -37.17
N LEU A 112 4.28 26.06 -38.05
CA LEU A 112 3.16 25.15 -37.75
C LEU A 112 3.62 23.76 -37.27
N PRO A 113 4.60 23.08 -37.89
CA PRO A 113 5.04 21.76 -37.42
C PRO A 113 5.60 21.79 -35.99
N THR A 114 6.42 22.79 -35.68
CA THR A 114 6.96 23.06 -34.34
C THR A 114 5.84 23.21 -33.31
N LYS A 115 4.90 24.14 -33.56
CA LYS A 115 3.76 24.42 -32.67
C LYS A 115 2.87 23.19 -32.47
N TRP A 116 2.66 22.41 -33.53
CA TRP A 116 1.91 21.15 -33.48
C TRP A 116 2.55 20.11 -32.56
N TYR A 117 3.85 19.86 -32.72
CA TYR A 117 4.57 18.93 -31.86
C TYR A 117 4.68 19.44 -30.42
N HIS A 118 4.80 20.75 -30.21
CA HIS A 118 4.75 21.38 -28.90
C HIS A 118 3.41 21.11 -28.19
N VAL A 119 2.27 21.35 -28.86
CA VAL A 119 0.94 21.03 -28.29
C VAL A 119 0.80 19.54 -27.97
N GLN A 120 1.32 18.65 -28.82
CA GLN A 120 1.32 17.21 -28.52
C GLN A 120 2.20 16.85 -27.31
N SER A 121 3.31 17.57 -27.11
CA SER A 121 4.16 17.40 -25.94
C SER A 121 3.42 17.81 -24.66
N VAL A 122 2.81 19.00 -24.65
CA VAL A 122 2.03 19.51 -23.50
C VAL A 122 0.83 18.61 -23.18
N LYS A 123 0.12 18.10 -24.20
CA LYS A 123 -0.94 17.09 -24.00
C LYS A 123 -0.44 15.83 -23.30
N ALA A 124 0.77 15.36 -23.64
CA ALA A 124 1.37 14.20 -23.01
C ALA A 124 1.84 14.51 -21.57
N VAL A 125 2.32 15.73 -21.28
CA VAL A 125 2.61 16.18 -19.90
C VAL A 125 1.34 16.16 -19.06
N ARG A 126 0.22 16.71 -19.55
CA ARG A 126 -1.08 16.64 -18.86
C ARG A 126 -1.49 15.19 -18.57
N ASP A 127 -1.37 14.29 -19.54
CA ASP A 127 -1.70 12.88 -19.33
C ASP A 127 -0.81 12.25 -18.25
N SER A 128 0.48 12.57 -18.24
CA SER A 128 1.37 12.14 -17.17
C SER A 128 0.93 12.65 -15.80
N GLN A 129 0.62 13.95 -15.67
CA GLN A 129 0.12 14.54 -14.42
C GLN A 129 -1.17 13.87 -13.94
N ARG A 130 -2.09 13.53 -14.85
CA ARG A 130 -3.31 12.80 -14.51
C ARG A 130 -3.00 11.45 -13.85
N PHE A 131 -2.05 10.69 -14.39
CA PHE A 131 -1.64 9.42 -13.80
C PHE A 131 -0.83 9.61 -12.51
N SER A 132 -0.06 10.68 -12.38
CA SER A 132 0.60 11.05 -11.11
C SER A 132 -0.41 11.34 -10.00
N VAL A 133 -1.53 12.02 -10.29
CA VAL A 133 -2.64 12.22 -9.34
C VAL A 133 -3.21 10.87 -8.88
N TYR A 134 -3.41 9.93 -9.81
CA TYR A 134 -3.92 8.60 -9.45
C TYR A 134 -2.92 7.79 -8.62
N ALA A 135 -1.61 7.91 -8.88
CA ALA A 135 -0.56 7.31 -8.05
C ALA A 135 -0.58 7.91 -6.63
N LEU A 136 -0.62 9.24 -6.53
CA LEU A 136 -0.68 9.94 -5.24
C LEU A 136 -1.92 9.52 -4.44
N ARG A 137 -3.09 9.44 -5.08
CA ARG A 137 -4.33 8.97 -4.43
C ARG A 137 -4.19 7.54 -3.90
N ALA A 138 -3.52 6.66 -4.64
CA ALA A 138 -3.29 5.28 -4.19
C ALA A 138 -2.33 5.26 -2.98
N ASN A 139 -1.22 6.00 -3.05
CA ASN A 139 -0.25 6.08 -1.95
C ASN A 139 -0.87 6.68 -0.68
N LEU A 140 -1.68 7.73 -0.83
CA LEU A 140 -2.41 8.32 0.30
C LEU A 140 -3.33 7.29 0.97
N LYS A 141 -4.11 6.52 0.20
CA LYS A 141 -4.98 5.48 0.76
C LYS A 141 -4.20 4.42 1.55
N THR A 142 -3.02 4.05 1.07
CA THR A 142 -2.13 3.10 1.75
C THR A 142 -1.52 3.70 3.01
N GLN A 143 -1.11 4.97 2.99
CA GLN A 143 -0.65 5.68 4.20
C GLN A 143 -1.74 5.79 5.27
N VAL A 144 -2.98 6.12 4.87
CA VAL A 144 -4.15 6.12 5.76
C VAL A 144 -4.35 4.74 6.39
N GLU A 145 -4.20 3.69 5.58
CA GLU A 145 -4.37 2.30 6.03
C GLU A 145 -3.30 1.87 7.03
N HIS A 146 -2.03 2.25 6.82
CA HIS A 146 -0.97 2.03 7.80
C HIS A 146 -1.25 2.73 9.13
N LEU A 147 -1.66 4.00 9.08
CA LEU A 147 -2.02 4.74 10.29
C LEU A 147 -3.23 4.13 10.98
N TYR A 148 -4.23 3.68 10.22
CA TYR A 148 -5.41 3.00 10.76
C TYR A 148 -5.02 1.72 11.52
N TYR A 149 -4.21 0.83 10.93
CA TYR A 149 -3.75 -0.38 11.62
C TYR A 149 -2.80 -0.06 12.78
N THR A 150 -2.02 1.01 12.69
CA THR A 150 -1.12 1.44 13.77
C THR A 150 -1.93 1.92 14.98
N LEU A 151 -2.97 2.71 14.76
CA LEU A 151 -3.87 3.15 15.84
C LEU A 151 -4.63 1.99 16.45
N LEU A 152 -5.18 1.07 15.65
CA LEU A 152 -5.84 -0.12 16.18
C LEU A 152 -4.89 -0.99 17.01
N LYS A 153 -3.65 -1.15 16.55
CA LYS A 153 -2.61 -1.83 17.32
C LYS A 153 -2.37 -1.12 18.64
N GLU A 154 -2.16 0.19 18.64
CA GLU A 154 -1.94 0.96 19.87
C GLU A 154 -3.14 0.87 20.83
N GLU A 155 -4.38 1.00 20.34
CA GLU A 155 -5.60 0.87 21.16
C GLU A 155 -5.72 -0.53 21.77
N ALA A 156 -5.46 -1.58 20.98
CA ALA A 156 -5.51 -2.96 21.46
C ALA A 156 -4.42 -3.25 22.51
N LEU A 157 -3.20 -2.77 22.26
CA LEU A 157 -2.09 -2.90 23.21
C LEU A 157 -2.37 -2.14 24.51
N LEU A 158 -2.92 -0.93 24.45
CA LEU A 158 -3.28 -0.17 25.65
C LEU A 158 -4.30 -0.92 26.51
N LYS A 159 -5.36 -1.45 25.89
CA LYS A 159 -6.35 -2.27 26.60
C LYS A 159 -5.74 -3.53 27.21
N SER A 160 -4.84 -4.21 26.48
CA SER A 160 -4.15 -5.38 27.04
C SER A 160 -3.27 -5.02 28.25
N VAL A 161 -2.63 -3.85 28.25
CA VAL A 161 -1.82 -3.38 29.38
C VAL A 161 -2.70 -2.97 30.55
N GLU A 162 -3.90 -2.42 30.32
CA GLU A 162 -4.87 -2.16 31.39
C GLU A 162 -5.31 -3.46 32.07
N LEU A 163 -5.57 -4.52 31.31
CA LEU A 163 -5.86 -5.84 31.87
C LEU A 163 -4.67 -6.41 32.64
N GLU A 164 -3.44 -6.30 32.09
CA GLU A 164 -2.22 -6.75 32.78
C GLU A 164 -1.99 -5.99 34.10
N LEU A 165 -2.26 -4.68 34.14
CA LEU A 165 -2.19 -3.88 35.36
C LEU A 165 -3.20 -4.35 36.41
N GLU A 166 -4.46 -4.59 36.02
CA GLU A 166 -5.48 -5.10 36.93
C GLU A 166 -5.10 -6.49 37.49
N LEU A 167 -4.51 -7.36 36.66
CA LEU A 167 -3.98 -8.66 37.11
C LEU A 167 -2.79 -8.50 38.08
N LEU A 168 -1.89 -7.56 37.84
CA LEU A 168 -0.76 -7.28 38.74
C LEU A 168 -1.22 -6.71 40.08
N GLU A 169 -2.22 -5.81 40.08
CA GLU A 169 -2.82 -5.28 41.31
C GLU A 169 -3.48 -6.40 42.12
N ASN A 170 -4.18 -7.32 41.46
CA ASN A 170 -4.72 -8.52 42.09
C ASN A 170 -3.63 -9.45 42.62
N LEU A 171 -2.48 -9.54 41.94
CA LEU A 171 -1.33 -10.33 42.38
C LEU A 171 -0.65 -9.72 43.60
N VAL A 172 -0.54 -8.38 43.68
CA VAL A 172 -0.08 -7.68 44.89
C VAL A 172 -0.96 -8.06 46.07
N ALA A 173 -2.28 -7.90 45.95
CA ALA A 173 -3.23 -8.22 47.02
C ALA A 173 -3.16 -9.70 47.43
N ALA A 174 -3.06 -10.62 46.47
CA ALA A 174 -2.89 -12.05 46.78
C ALA A 174 -1.58 -12.33 47.52
N THR A 175 -0.49 -11.66 47.14
CA THR A 175 0.84 -11.84 47.77
C THR A 175 0.87 -11.28 49.20
N GLU A 176 0.20 -10.16 49.46
CA GLU A 176 0.05 -9.62 50.82
C GLU A 176 -0.62 -10.64 51.76
N VAL A 177 -1.72 -11.25 51.32
CA VAL A 177 -2.42 -12.28 52.08
C VAL A 177 -1.54 -13.53 52.30
N GLU A 178 -0.75 -13.93 51.31
CA GLU A 178 0.22 -15.02 51.46
C GLU A 178 1.33 -14.70 52.47
N ILE A 179 1.81 -13.45 52.52
CA ILE A 179 2.78 -12.99 53.52
C ILE A 179 2.18 -13.05 54.92
N GLU A 180 0.94 -12.56 55.09
CA GLU A 180 0.23 -12.64 56.38
C GLU A 180 0.04 -14.09 56.85
N ALA A 181 -0.14 -15.02 55.91
CA ALA A 181 -0.22 -16.45 56.17
C ALA A 181 1.15 -17.13 56.37
N GLY A 182 2.26 -16.41 56.18
CA GLY A 182 3.63 -16.94 56.27
C GLY A 182 4.03 -17.86 55.12
N LEU A 183 3.33 -17.77 53.98
CA LEU A 183 3.55 -18.58 52.77
C LEU A 183 4.44 -17.88 51.73
N ALA A 184 4.58 -16.55 51.82
CA ALA A 184 5.42 -15.73 50.94
C ALA A 184 6.33 -14.77 51.72
N ASN A 185 7.32 -14.19 51.04
CA ASN A 185 8.29 -13.25 51.62
C ASN A 185 8.02 -11.81 51.15
N GLU A 186 8.40 -10.81 51.97
CA GLU A 186 8.32 -9.38 51.62
C GLU A 186 9.06 -9.03 50.32
N ASP A 187 10.18 -9.72 50.03
CA ASP A 187 10.93 -9.55 48.79
C ASP A 187 10.10 -9.83 47.53
N ASP A 188 9.15 -10.77 47.60
CA ASP A 188 8.29 -11.11 46.46
C ASP A 188 7.22 -10.04 46.24
N LEU A 189 6.65 -9.50 47.31
CA LEU A 189 5.75 -8.34 47.23
C LEU A 189 6.46 -7.14 46.60
N GLU A 190 7.67 -6.79 47.05
CA GLU A 190 8.43 -5.65 46.52
C GLU A 190 8.76 -5.84 45.01
N LYS A 191 8.93 -7.08 44.53
CA LYS A 191 9.12 -7.36 43.09
C LYS A 191 7.84 -7.10 42.30
N VAL A 192 6.69 -7.58 42.78
CA VAL A 192 5.40 -7.41 42.10
C VAL A 192 5.00 -5.93 42.09
N GLU A 193 5.17 -5.21 43.20
CA GLU A 193 4.94 -3.77 43.28
C GLU A 193 5.82 -2.99 42.29
N ARG A 194 7.12 -3.30 42.24
CA ARG A 194 8.04 -2.67 41.27
C ARG A 194 7.63 -2.94 39.83
N ARG A 195 7.22 -4.17 39.51
CA ARG A 195 6.70 -4.52 38.17
C ARG A 195 5.44 -3.71 37.85
N THR A 196 4.51 -3.59 38.79
CA THR A 196 3.26 -2.83 38.65
C THR A 196 3.54 -1.35 38.40
N LEU A 197 4.42 -0.74 39.18
CA LEU A 197 4.82 0.66 39.02
C LEU A 197 5.52 0.90 37.67
N SER A 198 6.41 -0.01 37.25
CA SER A 198 7.07 0.07 35.94
C SER A 198 6.06 0.01 34.80
N LEU A 199 5.15 -0.96 34.83
CA LEU A 199 4.12 -1.11 33.79
C LEU A 199 3.17 0.09 33.75
N ARG A 200 2.87 0.69 34.90
CA ARG A 200 2.03 1.89 34.99
C ARG A 200 2.71 3.12 34.36
N ASP A 201 4.01 3.30 34.59
CA ASP A 201 4.78 4.37 33.94
C ASP A 201 4.84 4.16 32.42
N GLU A 202 5.10 2.93 31.97
CA GLU A 202 5.08 2.56 30.55
C GLU A 202 3.71 2.79 29.91
N TYR A 203 2.62 2.39 30.59
CA TYR A 203 1.25 2.63 30.16
C TYR A 203 0.98 4.13 29.96
N LEU A 204 1.37 4.98 30.91
CA LEU A 204 1.15 6.42 30.80
C LEU A 204 1.92 7.04 29.62
N LYS A 205 3.19 6.64 29.42
CA LYS A 205 4.01 7.06 28.28
C LYS A 205 3.39 6.60 26.96
N PHE A 206 2.96 5.34 26.88
CA PHE A 206 2.38 4.77 25.68
C PHE A 206 1.01 5.38 25.36
N LYS A 207 0.19 5.64 26.37
CA LYS A 207 -1.10 6.35 26.24
C LYS A 207 -0.89 7.75 25.68
N GLN A 208 0.13 8.46 26.13
CA GLN A 208 0.47 9.77 25.59
C GLN A 208 0.87 9.69 24.10
N LEU A 209 1.69 8.71 23.73
CA LEU A 209 2.05 8.47 22.33
C LEU A 209 0.83 8.17 21.46
N HIS A 210 -0.07 7.31 21.93
CA HIS A 210 -1.30 6.97 21.24
C HIS A 210 -2.19 8.21 21.01
N LEU A 211 -2.33 9.09 22.00
CA LEU A 211 -3.09 10.34 21.86
C LEU A 211 -2.45 11.26 20.81
N TYR A 212 -1.12 11.34 20.75
CA TYR A 212 -0.43 12.08 19.68
C TYR A 212 -0.69 11.47 18.30
N SER A 213 -0.54 10.14 18.14
CA SER A 213 -0.85 9.42 16.91
C SER A 213 -2.29 9.69 16.45
N LYS A 214 -3.25 9.60 17.38
CA LYS A 214 -4.68 9.85 17.14
C LYS A 214 -4.93 11.30 16.72
N SER A 215 -4.27 12.26 17.36
CA SER A 215 -4.37 13.68 16.99
C SER A 215 -3.84 13.96 15.57
N ALA A 216 -2.70 13.39 15.20
CA ALA A 216 -2.11 13.53 13.87
C ALA A 216 -3.01 12.91 12.79
N PHE A 217 -3.57 11.74 13.09
CA PHE A 217 -4.53 11.08 12.21
C PHE A 217 -5.81 11.90 12.03
N ASN A 218 -6.32 12.52 13.09
CA ASN A 218 -7.49 13.40 13.01
C ASN A 218 -7.24 14.63 12.12
N ILE A 219 -6.05 15.23 12.19
CA ILE A 219 -5.62 16.31 11.28
C ILE A 219 -5.63 15.81 9.83
N MET A 220 -5.14 14.59 9.59
CA MET A 220 -5.10 13.99 8.26
C MET A 220 -6.50 13.73 7.68
N LEU A 221 -7.47 13.40 8.55
CA LEU A 221 -8.89 13.29 8.19
C LEU A 221 -9.60 14.65 8.10
N GLY A 222 -8.90 15.76 8.34
CA GLY A 222 -9.48 17.10 8.38
C GLY A 222 -10.63 17.22 9.38
N LYS A 223 -10.54 16.50 10.51
CA LYS A 223 -11.49 16.61 11.63
C LYS A 223 -10.97 17.63 12.65
N THR A 224 -11.89 18.28 13.36
CA THR A 224 -11.50 19.12 14.50
C THR A 224 -11.03 18.25 15.67
N PRO A 225 -10.22 18.79 16.62
CA PRO A 225 -9.80 18.04 17.80
C PRO A 225 -10.98 17.42 18.58
N ALA A 226 -12.09 18.16 18.71
CA ALA A 226 -13.31 17.66 19.38
C ALA A 226 -13.98 16.49 18.63
N GLN A 227 -14.09 16.58 17.30
CA GLN A 227 -14.65 15.50 16.47
C GLN A 227 -13.73 14.28 16.42
N GLY A 228 -12.43 14.50 16.53
CA GLY A 228 -11.41 13.46 16.53
C GLY A 228 -11.29 12.72 17.86
N ALA A 229 -11.58 13.38 18.98
CA ALA A 229 -11.56 12.76 20.31
C ALA A 229 -12.64 11.69 20.46
N GLN A 230 -13.81 11.89 19.85
CA GLN A 230 -14.93 10.95 19.85
C GLN A 230 -14.81 9.85 18.77
N MET A 231 -13.72 9.85 18.01
CA MET A 231 -13.55 8.90 16.93
C MET A 231 -13.07 7.55 17.45
N GLU A 232 -13.80 6.49 17.12
CA GLU A 232 -13.38 5.11 17.32
C GLU A 232 -13.18 4.43 15.97
N LEU A 233 -12.19 3.55 15.90
CA LEU A 233 -11.86 2.77 14.70
C LEU A 233 -12.34 1.34 14.87
N GLN A 234 -12.80 0.74 13.78
CA GLN A 234 -13.36 -0.62 13.83
C GLN A 234 -12.21 -1.65 13.91
N PRO A 235 -12.12 -2.45 14.99
CA PRO A 235 -11.11 -3.49 15.11
C PRO A 235 -11.26 -4.55 14.01
N ILE A 236 -10.16 -5.25 13.72
CA ILE A 236 -10.15 -6.35 12.76
C ILE A 236 -9.75 -7.61 13.51
N GLY A 237 -10.73 -8.41 13.96
CA GLY A 237 -10.46 -9.65 14.70
C GLY A 237 -9.96 -10.81 13.82
N LYS A 238 -10.26 -10.80 12.51
CA LYS A 238 -9.84 -11.90 11.63
C LYS A 238 -8.33 -11.83 11.36
N MET A 239 -7.57 -12.71 11.99
CA MET A 239 -6.16 -12.92 11.70
C MET A 239 -5.95 -13.60 10.34
N LEU A 240 -4.88 -13.22 9.63
CA LEU A 240 -4.55 -13.73 8.29
C LEU A 240 -3.83 -15.08 8.38
N ASN A 241 -4.02 -15.95 7.38
CA ASN A 241 -3.28 -17.21 7.26
C ASN A 241 -2.35 -17.20 6.04
N ILE A 242 -1.29 -18.02 6.06
CA ILE A 242 -0.35 -18.12 4.95
C ILE A 242 -1.04 -18.60 3.66
N GLU A 243 -2.04 -19.47 3.79
CA GLU A 243 -2.86 -20.02 2.71
C GLU A 243 -3.68 -18.97 1.96
N ASP A 244 -3.95 -17.83 2.59
CA ASP A 244 -4.63 -16.70 1.96
C ASP A 244 -3.76 -16.05 0.87
N PHE A 245 -2.45 -16.33 0.81
CA PHE A 245 -1.49 -15.71 -0.10
C PHE A 245 -0.93 -16.68 -1.15
N GLN A 246 -1.55 -16.71 -2.32
CA GLN A 246 -1.23 -17.69 -3.38
C GLN A 246 -0.52 -17.12 -4.60
N MET A 247 -0.17 -15.83 -4.60
CA MET A 247 0.40 -15.19 -5.78
C MET A 247 1.93 -15.37 -5.85
N GLY A 248 2.42 -16.09 -6.86
CA GLY A 248 3.87 -16.23 -7.05
C GLY A 248 4.57 -14.90 -7.34
N THR A 249 5.84 -14.77 -6.94
CA THR A 249 6.65 -13.54 -7.04
C THR A 249 6.64 -12.92 -8.44
N GLN A 250 6.84 -13.74 -9.47
CA GLN A 250 6.84 -13.26 -10.86
C GLN A 250 5.47 -12.70 -11.27
N GLN A 251 4.36 -13.26 -10.76
CA GLN A 251 3.02 -12.76 -11.05
C GLN A 251 2.81 -11.39 -10.40
N MET A 252 3.28 -11.22 -9.15
CA MET A 252 3.23 -9.95 -8.43
C MET A 252 4.04 -8.87 -9.16
N VAL A 253 5.26 -9.18 -9.59
CA VAL A 253 6.13 -8.25 -10.33
C VAL A 253 5.46 -7.83 -11.63
N ASP A 254 4.94 -8.79 -12.40
CA ASP A 254 4.25 -8.48 -13.64
C ASP A 254 3.03 -7.58 -13.37
N ALA A 255 2.19 -7.93 -12.39
CA ALA A 255 1.02 -7.14 -12.03
C ALA A 255 1.39 -5.71 -11.59
N ALA A 256 2.41 -5.54 -10.75
CA ALA A 256 2.89 -4.25 -10.28
C ALA A 256 3.37 -3.37 -11.44
N LEU A 257 4.21 -3.90 -12.32
CA LEU A 257 4.74 -3.16 -13.48
C LEU A 257 3.67 -2.78 -14.51
N TRP A 258 2.58 -3.53 -14.56
CA TRP A 258 1.49 -3.32 -15.52
C TRP A 258 0.39 -2.41 -15.02
N ARG A 259 0.08 -2.49 -13.72
CA ARG A 259 -0.98 -1.71 -13.10
C ARG A 259 -0.44 -0.40 -12.50
N SER A 260 0.86 -0.27 -12.24
CA SER A 260 1.47 0.95 -11.70
C SER A 260 1.12 2.20 -12.50
N TYR A 261 0.62 3.21 -11.80
CA TYR A 261 0.33 4.52 -12.40
C TYR A 261 1.62 5.32 -12.62
N GLU A 262 2.65 5.10 -11.81
CA GLU A 262 3.97 5.70 -11.89
C GLU A 262 4.65 5.34 -13.21
N ILE A 263 4.61 4.06 -13.61
CA ILE A 263 5.15 3.60 -14.90
C ILE A 263 4.35 4.21 -16.07
N VAL A 264 3.03 4.28 -15.95
CA VAL A 264 2.19 4.90 -16.99
C VAL A 264 2.52 6.39 -17.13
N ALA A 265 2.62 7.12 -16.02
CA ALA A 265 3.01 8.53 -15.99
C ALA A 265 4.39 8.75 -16.61
N ALA A 266 5.38 7.91 -16.29
CA ALA A 266 6.71 7.97 -16.87
C ALA A 266 6.72 7.71 -18.39
N ASN A 267 5.89 6.78 -18.88
CA ASN A 267 5.74 6.55 -20.32
C ASN A 267 5.16 7.77 -21.06
N TYR A 268 4.22 8.48 -20.44
CA TYR A 268 3.72 9.74 -20.99
C TYR A 268 4.77 10.86 -20.97
N MET A 269 5.67 10.89 -19.98
CA MET A 269 6.82 11.82 -20.00
C MET A 269 7.81 11.50 -21.11
N ILE A 270 8.11 10.22 -21.37
CA ILE A 270 8.94 9.84 -22.54
C ILE A 270 8.25 10.30 -23.85
N LYS A 271 6.93 10.14 -23.94
CA LYS A 271 6.16 10.63 -25.10
C LYS A 271 6.25 12.15 -25.21
N ALA A 272 6.12 12.88 -24.11
CA ALA A 272 6.26 14.33 -24.07
C ALA A 272 7.66 14.78 -24.54
N ALA A 273 8.72 14.17 -24.02
CA ALA A 273 10.11 14.45 -24.41
C ALA A 273 10.36 14.16 -25.89
N LYS A 274 9.86 13.03 -26.42
CA LYS A 274 9.98 12.71 -27.86
C LYS A 274 9.26 13.72 -28.75
N LYS A 275 8.11 14.23 -28.32
CA LYS A 275 7.36 15.27 -29.05
C LYS A 275 8.04 16.63 -28.91
N HIS A 276 8.63 16.92 -27.76
CA HIS A 276 9.46 18.11 -27.56
C HIS A 276 10.68 18.10 -28.49
N LYS A 277 11.44 17.00 -28.52
CA LYS A 277 12.56 16.83 -29.47
C LYS A 277 12.15 17.06 -30.92
N LYS A 278 11.01 16.50 -31.34
CA LYS A 278 10.46 16.76 -32.69
C LYS A 278 10.13 18.23 -32.89
N SER A 279 9.46 18.87 -31.93
CA SER A 279 9.21 20.31 -31.96
C SER A 279 10.50 21.10 -32.18
N THR A 280 11.55 20.79 -31.41
CA THR A 280 12.86 21.45 -31.52
C THR A 280 13.52 21.18 -32.86
N GLN A 281 13.41 19.97 -33.43
CA GLN A 281 13.93 19.68 -34.77
C GLN A 281 13.22 20.47 -35.86
N TRP A 282 11.89 20.58 -35.78
CA TRP A 282 11.11 21.32 -36.76
C TRP A 282 11.26 22.84 -36.62
N SER A 283 11.86 23.34 -35.53
CA SER A 283 12.13 24.77 -35.38
C SER A 283 13.18 25.28 -36.37
N ILE A 284 13.91 24.39 -37.05
CA ILE A 284 14.81 24.77 -38.16
C ILE A 284 14.06 25.39 -39.34
N LEU A 285 12.74 25.24 -39.44
CA LEU A 285 11.99 25.86 -40.53
C LEU A 285 11.55 27.29 -40.19
N SER A 286 11.44 27.64 -38.91
CA SER A 286 11.01 28.97 -38.46
C SER A 286 12.18 29.92 -38.28
N PHE A 287 12.00 31.19 -38.63
CA PHE A 287 12.97 32.27 -38.39
C PHE A 287 13.31 32.41 -36.91
N SER A 288 12.35 32.14 -36.02
CA SER A 288 12.56 32.12 -34.57
C SER A 288 13.39 30.92 -34.06
N GLY A 289 13.53 29.87 -34.87
CA GLY A 289 14.19 28.63 -34.47
C GLY A 289 15.50 28.32 -35.20
N ILE A 290 15.81 29.02 -36.29
CA ILE A 290 17.11 28.98 -37.01
C ILE A 290 18.10 29.90 -36.28
N GLY A 291 19.23 29.37 -35.81
CA GLY A 291 20.30 30.17 -35.19
C GLY A 291 21.49 29.32 -34.74
N PHE A 292 22.58 29.97 -34.31
CA PHE A 292 23.87 29.33 -33.94
C PHE A 292 23.77 28.25 -32.85
N GLY A 293 22.69 28.21 -32.06
CA GLY A 293 22.42 27.17 -31.05
C GLY A 293 21.40 26.10 -31.45
N TYR A 294 21.01 25.96 -32.71
CA TYR A 294 19.99 24.99 -33.11
C TYR A 294 20.40 23.54 -32.79
N TRP A 295 21.62 23.15 -33.19
CA TRP A 295 22.11 21.78 -33.01
C TRP A 295 22.23 21.41 -31.52
N SER A 296 22.74 22.33 -30.70
CA SER A 296 22.81 22.11 -29.25
C SER A 296 21.43 21.97 -28.61
N ARG A 297 20.42 22.76 -29.03
CA ARG A 297 19.04 22.59 -28.56
C ARG A 297 18.47 21.22 -28.93
N VAL A 298 18.73 20.72 -30.14
CA VAL A 298 18.27 19.40 -30.57
C VAL A 298 18.97 18.28 -29.78
N GLU A 299 20.25 18.45 -29.48
CA GLU A 299 21.03 17.51 -28.66
C GLU A 299 20.54 17.49 -27.20
N ILE A 300 20.33 18.65 -26.58
CA ILE A 300 19.72 18.78 -25.25
C ILE A 300 18.34 18.10 -25.21
N ALA A 301 17.49 18.37 -26.21
CA ALA A 301 16.19 17.70 -26.31
C ALA A 301 16.31 16.18 -26.56
N GLY A 302 17.42 15.73 -27.15
CA GLY A 302 17.81 14.32 -27.23
C GLY A 302 18.12 13.75 -25.86
N SER A 303 19.02 14.40 -25.12
CA SER A 303 19.41 14.02 -23.75
C SER A 303 18.20 13.94 -22.81
N GLN A 304 17.26 14.88 -22.88
CA GLN A 304 16.01 14.83 -22.11
C GLN A 304 15.14 13.60 -22.39
N VAL A 305 15.17 13.07 -23.63
CA VAL A 305 14.46 11.81 -23.95
C VAL A 305 15.13 10.64 -23.25
N ASP A 306 16.46 10.59 -23.28
CA ASP A 306 17.23 9.52 -22.67
C ASP A 306 17.09 9.57 -21.14
N GLU A 307 17.16 10.77 -20.56
CA GLU A 307 16.87 11.00 -19.13
C GLU A 307 15.48 10.48 -18.74
N ALA A 308 14.44 10.81 -19.50
CA ALA A 308 13.08 10.32 -19.23
C ALA A 308 12.98 8.78 -19.33
N VAL A 309 13.76 8.16 -20.21
CA VAL A 309 13.86 6.69 -20.33
C VAL A 309 14.57 6.09 -19.12
N HIS A 310 15.67 6.69 -18.67
CA HIS A 310 16.41 6.28 -17.47
C HIS A 310 15.56 6.41 -16.21
N ARG A 311 14.84 7.53 -16.03
CA ARG A 311 13.89 7.72 -14.92
C ARG A 311 12.83 6.63 -14.87
N ARG A 312 12.25 6.26 -16.03
CA ARG A 312 11.30 5.14 -16.11
C ARG A 312 11.95 3.79 -15.74
N ASN A 313 13.20 3.55 -16.15
CA ASN A 313 13.92 2.33 -15.77
C ASN A 313 14.15 2.24 -14.28
N MET A 314 14.61 3.33 -13.65
CA MET A 314 14.77 3.41 -12.21
C MET A 314 13.44 3.14 -11.50
N THR A 315 12.33 3.74 -11.94
CA THR A 315 10.99 3.43 -11.36
C THR A 315 10.64 1.95 -11.51
N ARG A 316 10.95 1.33 -12.65
CA ARG A 316 10.71 -0.09 -12.89
C ARG A 316 11.53 -0.96 -11.95
N GLU A 317 12.82 -0.70 -11.82
CA GLU A 317 13.75 -1.45 -10.95
C GLU A 317 13.34 -1.30 -9.49
N ASN A 318 13.02 -0.08 -9.05
CA ASN A 318 12.52 0.18 -7.70
C ASN A 318 11.22 -0.60 -7.41
N LEU A 319 10.28 -0.66 -8.36
CA LEU A 319 9.05 -1.44 -8.18
C LEU A 319 9.32 -2.95 -8.11
N VAL A 320 10.25 -3.48 -8.92
CA VAL A 320 10.63 -4.89 -8.87
C VAL A 320 11.24 -5.22 -7.51
N ASN A 321 12.18 -4.39 -7.04
CA ASN A 321 12.83 -4.58 -5.75
C ASN A 321 11.85 -4.45 -4.59
N GLN A 322 10.96 -3.44 -4.63
CA GLN A 322 9.90 -3.26 -3.63
C GLN A 322 8.98 -4.47 -3.57
N VAL A 323 8.56 -5.01 -4.71
CA VAL A 323 7.72 -6.23 -4.73
C VAL A 323 8.43 -7.41 -4.08
N SER A 324 9.71 -7.63 -4.40
CA SER A 324 10.46 -8.75 -3.82
C SER A 324 10.61 -8.61 -2.30
N VAL A 325 11.07 -7.44 -1.83
CA VAL A 325 11.30 -7.17 -0.40
C VAL A 325 9.98 -7.19 0.39
N THR A 326 8.93 -6.55 -0.13
CA THR A 326 7.63 -6.53 0.55
C THR A 326 7.00 -7.91 0.60
N LYS A 327 7.21 -8.76 -0.42
CA LYS A 327 6.73 -10.15 -0.39
C LYS A 327 7.45 -10.95 0.68
N GLU A 328 8.78 -10.91 0.71
CA GLU A 328 9.58 -11.61 1.72
C GLU A 328 9.17 -11.19 3.14
N LEU A 329 9.13 -9.87 3.40
CA LEU A 329 8.66 -9.36 4.69
C LEU A 329 7.21 -9.77 5.03
N LEU A 330 6.35 -9.94 4.03
CA LEU A 330 4.97 -10.37 4.27
C LEU A 330 4.92 -11.87 4.57
N GLU A 331 5.68 -12.69 3.86
CA GLU A 331 5.81 -14.13 4.11
C GLU A 331 6.39 -14.38 5.51
N ASP A 332 7.47 -13.68 5.87
CA ASP A 332 8.08 -13.77 7.20
C ASP A 332 7.10 -13.39 8.32
N ASN A 333 6.33 -12.31 8.13
CA ASN A 333 5.32 -11.89 9.12
C ASN A 333 4.14 -12.86 9.20
N LEU A 334 3.77 -13.52 8.10
CA LEU A 334 2.72 -14.53 8.11
C LEU A 334 3.17 -15.79 8.85
N GLU A 335 4.39 -16.25 8.61
CA GLU A 335 4.99 -17.38 9.35
C GLU A 335 5.12 -17.04 10.84
N TYR A 336 5.59 -15.83 11.15
CA TYR A 336 5.67 -15.37 12.54
C TYR A 336 4.29 -15.26 13.20
N LEU A 337 3.28 -14.76 12.49
CA LEU A 337 1.90 -14.72 12.98
C LEU A 337 1.32 -16.11 13.23
N GLU A 338 1.67 -17.09 12.40
CA GLU A 338 1.25 -18.49 12.59
C GLU A 338 1.87 -19.07 13.87
N GLY A 339 3.16 -18.85 14.09
CA GLY A 339 3.82 -19.24 15.34
C GLY A 339 3.21 -18.56 16.59
N GLU A 340 2.92 -17.26 16.52
CA GLU A 340 2.29 -16.53 17.64
C GLU A 340 0.86 -17.01 17.92
N LYS A 341 0.11 -17.45 16.90
CA LYS A 341 -1.21 -18.07 17.10
C LYS A 341 -1.10 -19.40 17.82
N ASP A 342 -0.15 -20.24 17.44
CA ASP A 342 0.06 -21.54 18.07
C ASP A 342 0.45 -21.35 19.55
N ILE A 343 1.31 -20.36 19.85
CA ILE A 343 1.69 -19.98 21.22
C ILE A 343 0.46 -19.49 21.98
N LEU A 344 -0.33 -18.58 21.41
CA LEU A 344 -1.54 -18.05 22.02
C LEU A 344 -2.60 -19.12 22.28
N GLU A 345 -2.79 -20.05 21.35
CA GLU A 345 -3.72 -21.17 21.53
C GLU A 345 -3.24 -22.12 22.63
N SER A 346 -1.94 -22.40 22.68
CA SER A 346 -1.33 -23.20 23.75
C SER A 346 -1.49 -22.52 25.12
N SER A 347 -1.23 -21.21 25.22
CA SER A 347 -1.37 -20.46 26.47
C SER A 347 -2.82 -20.30 26.89
N ARG A 348 -3.76 -20.16 25.95
CA ARG A 348 -5.21 -20.21 26.22
C ARG A 348 -5.60 -21.56 26.81
N ASN A 349 -5.24 -22.66 26.17
CA ASN A 349 -5.54 -24.02 26.64
C ASN A 349 -4.93 -24.30 28.03
N PHE A 350 -3.74 -23.77 28.30
CA PHE A 350 -3.09 -23.88 29.60
C PHE A 350 -3.83 -23.06 30.67
N LEU A 351 -4.20 -21.81 30.36
CA LEU A 351 -5.00 -20.96 31.24
C LEU A 351 -6.36 -21.58 31.56
N GLU A 352 -7.07 -22.13 30.57
CA GLU A 352 -8.37 -22.79 30.79
C GLU A 352 -8.25 -23.95 31.79
N ARG A 353 -7.19 -24.77 31.71
CA ARG A 353 -6.93 -25.84 32.68
C ARG A 353 -6.59 -25.33 34.07
N ASP A 354 -5.81 -24.26 34.18
CA ASP A 354 -5.49 -23.66 35.48
C ASP A 354 -6.71 -22.98 36.11
N MET A 355 -7.61 -22.40 35.30
CA MET A 355 -8.90 -21.92 35.76
C MET A 355 -9.76 -23.06 36.30
N GLU A 356 -9.83 -24.21 35.61
CA GLU A 356 -10.53 -25.39 36.12
C GLU A 356 -9.95 -25.86 37.47
N ARG A 357 -8.62 -25.98 37.58
CA ARG A 357 -7.94 -26.35 38.83
C ARG A 357 -8.22 -25.36 39.96
N PHE A 358 -8.19 -24.05 39.68
CA PHE A 358 -8.51 -23.02 40.65
C PHE A 358 -9.97 -23.14 41.13
N THR A 359 -10.93 -23.31 40.21
CA THR A 359 -12.34 -23.47 40.57
C THR A 359 -12.63 -24.75 41.36
N ALA A 360 -11.83 -25.80 41.15
CA ALA A 360 -11.87 -27.03 41.94
C ALA A 360 -11.21 -26.88 43.33
N GLY A 361 -10.47 -25.80 43.56
CA GLY A 361 -9.69 -25.57 44.79
C GLY A 361 -8.33 -26.24 44.81
N ASP A 362 -7.87 -26.77 43.66
CA ASP A 362 -6.62 -27.53 43.51
C ASP A 362 -5.40 -26.64 43.13
N ALA A 363 -5.62 -25.33 42.93
CA ALA A 363 -4.57 -24.36 42.65
C ALA A 363 -4.80 -23.05 43.44
N PRO A 364 -3.74 -22.41 43.96
CA PRO A 364 -3.84 -21.10 44.61
C PRO A 364 -4.09 -19.98 43.59
N LEU A 365 -4.70 -18.88 44.06
CA LEU A 365 -5.00 -17.71 43.21
C LEU A 365 -3.74 -17.12 42.55
N ARG A 366 -2.61 -17.11 43.27
CA ARG A 366 -1.34 -16.62 42.73
C ARG A 366 -0.89 -17.39 41.48
N GLU A 367 -0.98 -18.72 41.49
CA GLU A 367 -0.63 -19.56 40.33
C GLU A 367 -1.51 -19.21 39.13
N LEU A 368 -2.82 -19.05 39.34
CA LEU A 368 -3.74 -18.61 38.29
C LEU A 368 -3.37 -17.23 37.73
N LEU A 369 -3.10 -16.25 38.59
CA LEU A 369 -2.74 -14.89 38.19
C LEU A 369 -1.42 -14.86 37.40
N GLU A 370 -0.43 -15.65 37.78
CA GLU A 370 0.83 -15.78 37.03
C GLU A 370 0.60 -16.38 35.64
N THR A 371 -0.26 -17.41 35.52
CA THR A 371 -0.67 -17.98 34.23
C THR A 371 -1.43 -16.96 33.37
N GLN A 372 -2.30 -16.16 33.97
CA GLN A 372 -3.04 -15.09 33.31
C GLN A 372 -2.13 -13.99 32.76
N LEU A 373 -1.11 -13.58 33.53
CA LEU A 373 -0.10 -12.62 33.08
C LEU A 373 0.68 -13.15 31.88
N ARG A 374 0.99 -14.46 31.87
CA ARG A 374 1.68 -15.09 30.73
C ARG A 374 0.79 -15.12 29.47
N TYR A 375 -0.47 -15.50 29.62
CA TYR A 375 -1.44 -15.45 28.53
C TYR A 375 -1.55 -14.02 27.95
N MET A 376 -1.59 -12.99 28.81
CA MET A 376 -1.67 -11.60 28.35
C MET A 376 -0.44 -11.16 27.56
N ASP A 377 0.76 -11.64 27.89
CA ASP A 377 1.98 -11.35 27.14
C ASP A 377 1.97 -12.00 25.75
N ASP A 378 1.55 -13.27 25.67
CA ASP A 378 1.39 -13.99 24.40
C ASP A 378 0.28 -13.34 23.54
N TYR A 379 -0.84 -12.96 24.15
CA TYR A 379 -1.94 -12.25 23.48
C TYR A 379 -1.48 -10.91 22.90
N ARG A 380 -0.70 -10.15 23.68
CA ARG A 380 -0.12 -8.88 23.24
C ARG A 380 0.82 -9.06 22.05
N SER A 381 1.65 -10.10 22.08
CA SER A 381 2.57 -10.44 21.00
C SER A 381 1.82 -10.80 19.71
N ALA A 382 0.80 -11.66 19.81
CA ALA A 382 -0.07 -12.00 18.69
C ALA A 382 -0.79 -10.77 18.09
N LEU A 383 -1.32 -9.87 18.92
CA LEU A 383 -1.94 -8.62 18.48
C LEU A 383 -0.96 -7.72 17.72
N MET A 384 0.26 -7.59 18.23
CA MET A 384 1.31 -6.78 17.60
C MET A 384 1.60 -7.29 16.19
N VAL A 385 1.83 -8.59 16.04
CA VAL A 385 2.17 -9.22 14.75
C VAL A 385 0.99 -9.20 13.80
N HIS A 386 -0.23 -9.40 14.29
CA HIS A 386 -1.45 -9.35 13.48
C HIS A 386 -1.60 -8.01 12.74
N TYR A 387 -1.53 -6.89 13.46
CA TYR A 387 -1.66 -5.57 12.82
C TYR A 387 -0.44 -5.19 11.97
N GLN A 388 0.76 -5.66 12.31
CA GLN A 388 1.94 -5.52 11.44
C GLN A 388 1.75 -6.27 10.12
N THR A 389 1.20 -7.48 10.16
CA THR A 389 0.91 -8.31 8.98
C THR A 389 -0.15 -7.66 8.09
N LEU A 390 -1.23 -7.13 8.68
CA LEU A 390 -2.24 -6.34 7.94
C LEU A 390 -1.63 -5.13 7.23
N SER A 391 -0.71 -4.44 7.90
CA SER A 391 0.05 -3.31 7.35
C SER A 391 0.91 -3.73 6.14
N LYS A 392 1.65 -4.85 6.24
CA LYS A 392 2.45 -5.39 5.12
C LYS A 392 1.61 -5.91 3.97
N LYS A 393 0.46 -6.51 4.26
CA LYS A 393 -0.51 -6.88 3.23
C LYS A 393 -0.96 -5.65 2.43
N SER A 394 -1.26 -4.55 3.09
CA SER A 394 -1.63 -3.28 2.45
C SER A 394 -0.52 -2.75 1.53
N ASP A 395 0.75 -2.82 1.94
CA ASP A 395 1.89 -2.47 1.08
C ASP A 395 1.90 -3.30 -0.21
N MET A 396 1.72 -4.61 -0.07
CA MET A 396 1.72 -5.55 -1.19
C MET A 396 0.53 -5.30 -2.14
N GLU A 397 -0.67 -5.10 -1.60
CA GLU A 397 -1.88 -4.76 -2.36
C GLU A 397 -1.74 -3.43 -3.09
N ARG A 398 -1.04 -2.45 -2.52
CA ARG A 398 -0.70 -1.19 -3.17
C ARG A 398 0.24 -1.40 -4.35
N LEU A 399 1.29 -2.20 -4.19
CA LEU A 399 2.27 -2.45 -5.25
C LEU A 399 1.64 -3.20 -6.43
N VAL A 400 0.88 -4.26 -6.15
CA VAL A 400 0.18 -5.09 -7.17
C VAL A 400 -1.06 -4.39 -7.71
N ARG A 401 -1.61 -3.42 -6.97
CA ARG A 401 -2.87 -2.73 -7.24
C ARG A 401 -4.03 -3.70 -7.45
N GLY A 402 -4.19 -4.61 -6.50
CA GLY A 402 -5.23 -5.62 -6.49
C GLY A 402 -5.05 -6.54 -5.28
N SER A 403 -6.04 -7.38 -5.03
CA SER A 403 -5.96 -8.37 -3.96
C SER A 403 -4.85 -9.37 -4.24
N VAL A 404 -4.05 -9.65 -3.21
CA VAL A 404 -2.96 -10.63 -3.27
C VAL A 404 -3.46 -12.07 -3.09
N THR A 405 -4.74 -12.23 -2.71
CA THR A 405 -5.30 -13.51 -2.25
C THR A 405 -5.81 -14.43 -3.36
N LYS A 406 -5.74 -13.99 -4.63
CA LYS A 406 -6.15 -14.80 -5.79
C LYS A 406 -5.06 -14.79 -6.85
N ALA A 407 -4.80 -15.96 -7.45
CA ALA A 407 -3.92 -16.06 -8.61
C ALA A 407 -4.42 -15.15 -9.75
N VAL A 408 -3.54 -14.28 -10.25
CA VAL A 408 -3.91 -13.24 -11.25
C VAL A 408 -3.98 -13.80 -12.67
N TYR A 409 -3.36 -14.96 -12.92
CA TYR A 409 -3.38 -15.62 -14.22
C TYR A 409 -4.62 -16.49 -14.39
N SER A 410 -5.58 -15.99 -15.17
CA SER A 410 -6.68 -16.82 -15.68
C SER A 410 -6.14 -17.81 -16.73
N ALA A 411 -6.61 -19.05 -16.69
CA ALA A 411 -6.24 -20.11 -17.65
C ALA A 411 -6.90 -19.94 -19.03
N ALA A 412 -7.21 -18.71 -19.44
CA ALA A 412 -7.89 -18.44 -20.70
C ALA A 412 -7.05 -18.95 -21.89
N PRO A 413 -7.63 -19.72 -22.82
CA PRO A 413 -6.90 -20.30 -23.95
C PRO A 413 -6.60 -19.22 -25.01
N ILE A 414 -5.53 -18.44 -24.85
CA ILE A 414 -5.14 -17.41 -25.82
C ILE A 414 -4.19 -17.99 -26.87
N SER A 415 -4.49 -17.75 -28.15
CA SER A 415 -3.59 -18.09 -29.27
C SER A 415 -3.14 -16.85 -30.05
N PHE A 416 -1.98 -16.94 -30.70
CA PHE A 416 -1.41 -15.86 -31.52
C PHE A 416 -1.23 -16.31 -32.97
N LYS A 417 -1.62 -15.46 -33.91
CA LYS A 417 -1.34 -15.61 -35.34
C LYS A 417 -0.02 -14.94 -35.69
N VAL A 418 0.85 -15.71 -36.33
CA VAL A 418 2.16 -15.25 -36.82
C VAL A 418 2.10 -15.13 -38.34
N LYS A 419 2.49 -13.96 -38.87
CA LYS A 419 2.69 -13.76 -40.31
C LYS A 419 4.14 -13.32 -40.58
N ARG A 420 4.92 -14.19 -41.21
CA ARG A 420 6.32 -13.93 -41.58
C ARG A 420 6.42 -13.35 -42.99
N THR A 421 7.35 -12.42 -43.18
CA THR A 421 7.78 -11.88 -44.47
C THR A 421 9.31 -11.82 -44.50
N LYS A 422 9.94 -11.69 -45.68
CA LYS A 422 11.40 -11.80 -45.88
C LYS A 422 12.29 -11.00 -44.90
N ARG A 423 11.81 -9.90 -44.31
CA ARG A 423 12.57 -9.07 -43.34
C ARG A 423 11.80 -8.73 -42.06
N ARG A 424 10.56 -9.21 -41.91
CA ARG A 424 9.64 -8.75 -40.86
C ARG A 424 8.71 -9.87 -40.40
N VAL A 425 8.45 -9.92 -39.11
CA VAL A 425 7.44 -10.79 -38.51
C VAL A 425 6.34 -9.93 -37.92
N TYR A 426 5.09 -10.34 -38.15
CA TYR A 426 3.90 -9.74 -37.55
C TYR A 426 3.26 -10.74 -36.60
N LEU A 427 3.16 -10.37 -35.33
CA LEU A 427 2.46 -11.13 -34.31
C LEU A 427 1.13 -10.43 -34.03
N THR A 428 0.03 -11.18 -34.12
CA THR A 428 -1.33 -10.66 -33.88
C THR A 428 -2.07 -11.63 -32.97
N MET A 429 -2.75 -11.13 -31.95
CA MET A 429 -3.61 -11.97 -31.11
C MET A 429 -4.77 -12.54 -31.95
N ASN A 430 -5.18 -13.78 -31.69
CA ASN A 430 -6.21 -14.43 -32.48
C ASN A 430 -7.61 -14.15 -31.92
N ASP A 431 -8.41 -13.45 -32.71
CA ASP A 431 -9.79 -13.06 -32.40
C ASP A 431 -10.75 -14.25 -32.23
N LYS A 432 -10.36 -15.45 -32.68
CA LYS A 432 -11.16 -16.67 -32.53
C LYS A 432 -11.11 -17.27 -31.12
N THR A 433 -10.08 -16.93 -30.34
CA THR A 433 -9.87 -17.51 -29.00
C THR A 433 -10.30 -16.61 -27.86
N VAL A 434 -10.38 -15.30 -28.09
CA VAL A 434 -10.73 -14.28 -27.08
C VAL A 434 -11.44 -13.13 -27.77
N ASP A 435 -12.54 -12.64 -27.19
CA ASP A 435 -13.16 -11.40 -27.67
C ASP A 435 -12.20 -10.22 -27.48
N LEU A 436 -11.69 -9.69 -28.60
CA LEU A 436 -10.78 -8.54 -28.63
C LEU A 436 -11.34 -7.28 -27.93
N ASN A 437 -12.66 -7.17 -27.78
CA ASN A 437 -13.29 -6.03 -27.10
C ASN A 437 -13.05 -6.05 -25.59
N THR A 438 -12.79 -7.22 -25.02
CA THR A 438 -12.50 -7.39 -23.59
C THR A 438 -11.04 -7.13 -23.27
N VAL A 439 -10.15 -7.10 -24.27
CA VAL A 439 -8.72 -6.88 -24.08
C VAL A 439 -8.38 -5.39 -24.12
N SER A 440 -7.57 -4.94 -23.17
CA SER A 440 -7.08 -3.55 -23.10
C SER A 440 -5.72 -3.40 -23.81
N SER A 441 -4.77 -4.30 -23.54
CA SER A 441 -3.41 -4.22 -24.08
C SER A 441 -2.68 -5.57 -24.03
N VAL A 442 -1.68 -5.73 -24.91
CA VAL A 442 -0.76 -6.88 -24.92
C VAL A 442 0.69 -6.36 -24.96
N ARG A 443 1.58 -6.85 -24.08
CA ARG A 443 3.04 -6.76 -24.31
C ARG A 443 3.55 -8.09 -24.74
N TYR A 444 4.55 -8.01 -25.60
CA TYR A 444 5.34 -9.14 -26.02
C TYR A 444 6.74 -8.96 -25.44
N HIS A 445 7.17 -9.96 -24.69
CA HIS A 445 8.54 -10.10 -24.23
C HIS A 445 9.18 -11.19 -25.08
N PHE A 446 10.26 -10.85 -25.78
CA PHE A 446 11.02 -11.81 -26.56
C PHE A 446 12.23 -12.24 -25.75
N ASP A 447 12.55 -13.53 -25.78
CA ASP A 447 13.68 -14.08 -25.00
C ASP A 447 15.02 -13.52 -25.52
N ASN A 448 15.06 -13.12 -26.80
CA ASN A 448 16.18 -12.41 -27.38
C ASN A 448 16.09 -10.89 -27.11
N ARG A 449 17.06 -10.36 -26.35
CA ARG A 449 17.17 -8.94 -25.94
C ARG A 449 17.14 -7.94 -27.09
N SER A 450 17.50 -8.36 -28.31
CA SER A 450 17.57 -7.49 -29.50
C SER A 450 16.22 -6.98 -30.01
N PHE A 451 15.09 -7.58 -29.61
CA PHE A 451 13.76 -7.20 -30.10
C PHE A 451 12.99 -6.22 -29.20
N GLY A 452 13.54 -5.88 -28.02
CA GLY A 452 12.88 -5.01 -27.04
C GLY A 452 11.56 -5.58 -26.49
N MET A 453 10.78 -4.74 -25.82
CA MET A 453 9.48 -5.11 -25.23
C MET A 453 8.34 -4.29 -25.88
N PRO A 454 7.94 -4.61 -27.13
CA PRO A 454 6.86 -3.89 -27.78
C PRO A 454 5.52 -4.13 -27.08
N SER A 455 4.76 -3.06 -26.87
CA SER A 455 3.36 -3.11 -26.43
C SER A 455 2.42 -2.73 -27.58
N SER A 456 1.24 -3.32 -27.61
CA SER A 456 0.20 -3.01 -28.59
C SER A 456 -1.16 -3.00 -27.91
N SER A 457 -2.00 -2.03 -28.27
CA SER A 457 -3.38 -1.89 -27.80
C SER A 457 -4.35 -1.90 -28.99
N LYS A 458 -5.65 -2.03 -28.71
CA LYS A 458 -6.68 -1.97 -29.75
C LYS A 458 -6.64 -0.64 -30.53
N ALA A 459 -6.48 0.46 -29.80
CA ALA A 459 -6.49 1.82 -30.33
C ALA A 459 -5.25 2.16 -31.19
N ASP A 460 -4.09 1.56 -30.90
CA ASP A 460 -2.86 1.89 -31.61
C ASP A 460 -2.66 1.01 -32.84
N ARG A 461 -2.83 -0.33 -32.71
CA ARG A 461 -2.49 -1.29 -33.78
C ARG A 461 -3.31 -2.58 -33.78
N LYS A 462 -4.52 -2.62 -33.20
CA LYS A 462 -5.34 -3.86 -33.07
C LYS A 462 -4.53 -5.04 -32.50
N PHE A 463 -3.74 -4.79 -31.45
CA PHE A 463 -2.86 -5.79 -30.80
C PHE A 463 -1.75 -6.40 -31.68
N LYS A 464 -1.50 -5.83 -32.87
CA LYS A 464 -0.45 -6.25 -33.79
C LYS A 464 0.90 -5.64 -33.42
N VAL A 465 1.93 -6.47 -33.40
CA VAL A 465 3.33 -6.04 -33.25
C VAL A 465 4.14 -6.42 -34.48
N LYS A 466 5.03 -5.52 -34.88
CA LYS A 466 5.94 -5.67 -36.02
C LYS A 466 7.37 -5.72 -35.51
N ILE A 467 8.08 -6.77 -35.88
CA ILE A 467 9.48 -7.00 -35.51
C ILE A 467 10.30 -7.06 -36.79
N LYS A 468 11.48 -6.42 -36.78
CA LYS A 468 12.47 -6.58 -37.87
C LYS A 468 13.29 -7.82 -37.55
N VAL A 469 13.35 -8.76 -38.49
CA VAL A 469 14.06 -10.04 -38.33
C VAL A 469 15.00 -10.20 -39.52
N ARG A 470 16.28 -10.52 -39.27
CA ARG A 470 17.24 -10.89 -40.33
C ARG A 470 16.93 -12.30 -40.84
N LYS A 471 17.38 -12.66 -42.05
CA LYS A 471 17.06 -13.94 -42.70
C LYS A 471 17.42 -15.17 -41.83
N ASP A 472 18.44 -15.03 -40.98
CA ASP A 472 19.07 -16.14 -40.26
C ASP A 472 18.66 -16.28 -38.78
N TYR A 473 17.64 -15.55 -38.35
CA TYR A 473 17.06 -15.83 -37.03
C TYR A 473 16.26 -17.14 -37.11
N GLY A 474 16.66 -18.13 -36.31
CA GLY A 474 15.94 -19.38 -36.06
C GLY A 474 14.61 -19.17 -35.33
N GLU A 475 14.14 -20.18 -34.60
CA GLU A 475 12.87 -20.09 -33.84
C GLU A 475 12.95 -18.97 -32.79
N ILE A 476 11.99 -18.05 -32.84
CA ILE A 476 11.89 -16.93 -31.89
C ILE A 476 10.81 -17.26 -30.87
N SER A 477 11.21 -17.51 -29.62
CA SER A 477 10.30 -17.68 -28.50
C SER A 477 10.10 -16.37 -27.73
N GLY A 478 8.96 -16.28 -27.05
CA GLY A 478 8.66 -15.19 -26.16
C GLY A 478 7.42 -15.43 -25.30
N THR A 479 7.13 -14.47 -24.45
CA THR A 479 5.93 -14.44 -23.60
C THR A 479 5.07 -13.23 -23.94
N ALA A 480 3.79 -13.48 -24.20
CA ALA A 480 2.78 -12.44 -24.30
C ALA A 480 2.06 -12.31 -22.97
N LEU A 481 1.99 -11.07 -22.48
CA LEU A 481 1.20 -10.71 -21.31
C LEU A 481 -0.01 -9.93 -21.81
N VAL A 482 -1.19 -10.53 -21.68
CA VAL A 482 -2.48 -9.99 -22.12
C VAL A 482 -3.21 -9.42 -20.91
N ARG A 483 -3.69 -8.18 -21.03
CA ARG A 483 -4.47 -7.50 -19.99
C ARG A 483 -5.90 -7.28 -20.45
N PHE A 484 -6.85 -7.80 -19.70
CA PHE A 484 -8.27 -7.59 -19.91
C PHE A 484 -8.75 -6.27 -19.27
N LYS A 485 -9.89 -5.76 -19.74
CA LYS A 485 -10.52 -4.53 -19.24
C LYS A 485 -11.00 -4.68 -17.79
N ASN A 486 -11.38 -5.89 -17.38
CA ASN A 486 -11.73 -6.25 -16.00
C ASN A 486 -10.51 -6.27 -15.06
N GLY A 487 -9.28 -6.15 -15.58
CA GLY A 487 -8.05 -6.13 -14.79
C GLY A 487 -7.31 -7.47 -14.71
N GLU A 488 -7.87 -8.57 -15.22
CA GLU A 488 -7.21 -9.87 -15.29
C GLU A 488 -5.98 -9.84 -16.21
N LEU A 489 -4.95 -10.62 -15.86
CA LEU A 489 -3.76 -10.79 -16.68
C LEU A 489 -3.68 -12.25 -17.14
N VAL A 490 -3.19 -12.48 -18.35
CA VAL A 490 -2.89 -13.82 -18.85
C VAL A 490 -1.50 -13.82 -19.43
N ARG A 491 -0.65 -14.74 -18.95
CA ARG A 491 0.68 -14.97 -19.49
C ARG A 491 0.65 -16.18 -20.42
N ARG A 492 1.08 -15.99 -21.66
CA ARG A 492 1.13 -17.08 -22.65
C ARG A 492 2.47 -17.09 -23.37
N ARG A 493 3.16 -18.24 -23.37
CA ARG A 493 4.33 -18.45 -24.23
C ARG A 493 3.87 -18.58 -25.68
N PHE A 494 4.62 -17.97 -26.58
CA PHE A 494 4.46 -18.16 -28.02
C PHE A 494 5.82 -18.49 -28.63
N THR A 495 5.79 -19.27 -29.69
CA THR A 495 6.95 -19.52 -30.54
C THR A 495 6.64 -19.12 -31.97
N ILE A 496 7.63 -18.55 -32.64
CA ILE A 496 7.58 -18.11 -34.03
C ILE A 496 8.62 -18.94 -34.77
N LYS A 497 8.15 -19.91 -35.54
CA LYS A 497 8.99 -20.73 -36.41
C LYS A 497 9.41 -19.99 -37.69
#